data_AF-A0A355X545-F1
#
_entry.id   AF-A0A355X545-F1
#
_cell.length_a   1.000
_cell.length_b   1.000
_cell.length_c   1.000
_cell.angle_alpha   90.00
_cell.angle_beta   90.00
_cell.angle_gamma   90.00
#
_symmetry.space_group_name_H-M   'P 1'
#
loop_
_entity.id
_entity.type
_entity.pdbx_description
1 polymer ?
#
loop_
_entity_poly.entity_id
_entity_poly.type
_entity_poly.pdbx_seq_one_letter_code
_entity_poly.pdbx_strand_id
1 'polypeptide(L)' 'FRMYNRWGERHGYKVSTLDYLDGDVAGVKSATILVEGENAYGYLKGEMGIHRLVRVSPFDSSGRRHTSFASLEVMPEIDD' A
#
# COMPACT_ATOMS: atom_id res chain seq x y z
N PHE A 1 -0.86 2.25 -0.21
CA PHE A 1 -0.63 3.33 0.77
C PHE A 1 -1.92 3.84 1.42
N ARG A 2 -2.69 4.75 0.80
CA ARG A 2 -3.88 5.39 1.44
C ARG A 2 -4.89 4.41 2.06
N MET A 3 -5.13 3.28 1.41
CA MET A 3 -6.04 2.24 1.90
C MET A 3 -5.57 1.67 3.25
N TYR A 4 -4.28 1.34 3.36
CA TYR A 4 -3.69 0.77 4.57
C TYR A 4 -3.61 1.76 5.72
N ASN A 5 -3.28 3.04 5.46
CA ASN A 5 -3.33 4.07 6.50
C ASN A 5 -4.73 4.20 7.10
N ARG A 6 -5.76 4.27 6.23
CA ARG A 6 -7.16 4.33 6.69
C ARG A 6 -7.62 3.06 7.40
N TRP A 7 -7.14 1.90 6.96
CA TRP A 7 -7.43 0.64 7.62
C TRP A 7 -6.83 0.63 9.02
N GLY A 8 -5.55 1.04 9.18
CA GLY A 8 -4.88 1.12 10.48
C GLY A 8 -5.56 2.11 11.42
N GLU A 9 -5.84 3.33 10.97
CA GLU A 9 -6.57 4.35 11.75
C GLU A 9 -7.93 3.85 12.24
N ARG A 10 -8.67 3.11 11.39
CA ARG A 10 -10.01 2.58 11.75
C ARG A 10 -9.93 1.45 12.77
N HIS A 11 -8.88 0.63 12.73
CA HIS A 11 -8.71 -0.50 13.65
C HIS A 11 -7.95 -0.11 14.93
N GLY A 12 -7.57 1.17 15.09
CA GLY A 12 -6.83 1.65 16.25
C GLY A 12 -5.34 1.29 16.23
N TYR A 13 -4.81 0.90 15.07
CA TYR A 13 -3.38 0.68 14.88
C TYR A 13 -2.64 2.01 14.72
N LYS A 14 -1.41 2.08 15.23
CA LYS A 14 -0.53 3.23 15.01
C LYS A 14 0.23 3.00 13.71
N VAL A 15 -0.06 3.82 12.70
CA VAL A 15 0.58 3.75 11.38
C VAL A 15 1.63 4.85 11.27
N SER A 16 2.89 4.47 11.12
CA SER A 16 4.02 5.37 10.92
C SER A 16 4.59 5.18 9.51
N THR A 17 4.87 6.27 8.80
CA THR A 17 5.50 6.19 7.46
C THR A 17 7.01 6.24 7.62
N LEU A 18 7.71 5.18 7.20
CA LEU A 18 9.17 5.08 7.32
C LEU A 18 9.88 5.65 6.09
N ASP A 19 9.42 5.25 4.91
CA ASP A 19 9.97 5.70 3.64
C ASP A 19 8.83 5.99 2.67
N TYR A 20 8.99 7.03 1.86
CA TYR A 20 7.98 7.46 0.91
C TYR A 20 8.64 8.13 -0.28
N LEU A 21 8.47 7.51 -1.44
CA LEU A 21 9.00 7.97 -2.71
C LEU A 21 7.84 8.31 -3.65
N ASP A 22 7.69 9.59 -3.93
CA ASP A 22 6.71 10.09 -4.90
C ASP A 22 7.02 9.61 -6.32
N GLY A 23 5.97 9.43 -7.11
CA GLY A 23 6.09 9.17 -8.54
C GLY A 23 6.34 10.46 -9.33
N ASP A 24 7.08 10.37 -10.44
CA ASP A 24 7.54 11.53 -11.23
C ASP A 24 6.39 12.41 -11.79
N VAL A 25 5.21 11.83 -12.03
CA VAL A 25 4.06 12.53 -12.62
C VAL A 25 2.84 12.49 -11.70
N ALA A 26 2.54 11.31 -11.14
CA ALA A 26 1.45 11.14 -10.19
C ALA A 26 1.60 9.83 -9.42
N GLY A 27 1.11 9.82 -8.18
CA GLY A 27 1.07 8.63 -7.32
C GLY A 27 2.38 8.37 -6.59
N VAL A 28 2.58 7.13 -6.19
CA VAL A 28 3.67 6.69 -5.31
C VAL A 28 4.49 5.66 -6.06
N LYS A 29 5.81 5.81 -6.09
CA LYS A 29 6.73 4.84 -6.68
C LYS A 29 7.07 3.72 -5.69
N SER A 30 7.36 4.10 -4.45
CA SER A 30 7.59 3.18 -3.33
C SER A 30 7.12 3.83 -2.03
N ALA A 31 6.61 3.04 -1.10
CA ALA A 31 6.32 3.52 0.25
C ALA A 31 6.42 2.36 1.25
N THR A 32 7.07 2.63 2.36
CA THR A 32 7.24 1.71 3.48
C THR A 32 6.51 2.27 4.68
N ILE A 33 5.60 1.47 5.24
CA ILE A 33 4.82 1.82 6.43
C ILE A 33 5.10 0.83 7.54
N LEU A 34 5.18 1.34 8.75
CA LEU A 34 5.20 0.56 9.98
C LEU A 34 3.79 0.61 10.59
N VAL A 35 3.25 -0.57 10.91
CA VAL A 35 1.93 -0.70 11.55
C VAL A 35 2.14 -1.36 12.91
N GLU A 36 2.03 -0.55 13.96
CA GLU A 36 2.20 -0.99 15.34
C GLU A 36 0.84 -1.31 15.97
N GLY A 37 0.74 -2.50 16.56
CA GLY A 37 -0.35 -2.89 17.46
C GLY A 37 -0.60 -4.39 17.50
N GLU A 38 -1.60 -4.78 18.29
CA GLU A 38 -1.84 -6.19 18.60
C GLU A 38 -2.25 -7.00 17.36
N ASN A 39 -1.52 -8.09 17.08
CA ASN A 39 -1.73 -8.98 15.95
C ASN A 39 -1.68 -8.31 14.56
N ALA A 40 -1.02 -7.15 14.42
CA ALA A 40 -0.96 -6.39 13.16
C ALA A 40 -0.46 -7.25 11.97
N TYR A 41 0.62 -8.02 12.18
CA TYR A 41 1.15 -8.94 11.15
C TYR A 41 0.14 -10.02 10.75
N GLY A 42 -0.61 -10.57 11.70
CA GLY A 42 -1.59 -11.62 11.44
C GLY A 42 -2.69 -11.18 10.47
N TYR A 43 -3.18 -9.94 10.62
CA TYR A 43 -4.16 -9.37 9.70
C TYR A 43 -3.57 -9.00 8.34
N LEU A 44 -2.37 -8.42 8.31
CA LEU A 44 -1.75 -7.94 7.08
C LEU A 44 -1.11 -9.06 6.25
N LYS A 45 -0.79 -10.22 6.82
CA LYS A 45 -0.21 -11.35 6.09
C LYS A 45 -1.03 -11.76 4.86
N GLY A 46 -2.36 -11.64 4.92
CA GLY A 46 -3.26 -11.94 3.80
C GLY A 46 -3.16 -10.98 2.63
N GLU A 47 -2.57 -9.80 2.83
CA GLU A 47 -2.41 -8.76 1.81
C GLU A 47 -1.15 -8.95 0.96
N MET A 48 -0.25 -9.85 1.39
CA MET A 48 1.00 -10.16 0.68
C MET A 48 0.73 -10.67 -0.73
N GLY A 49 1.37 -10.06 -1.73
CA GLY A 49 1.29 -10.47 -3.13
C GLY A 49 1.09 -9.31 -4.10
N ILE A 50 0.61 -9.64 -5.31
CA ILE A 50 0.44 -8.67 -6.38
C ILE A 50 -1.03 -8.26 -6.50
N HIS A 51 -1.28 -6.96 -6.35
CA HIS A 51 -2.60 -6.36 -6.44
C HIS A 51 -2.80 -5.79 -7.83
N ARG A 52 -3.85 -6.25 -8.53
CA ARG A 52 -4.17 -5.84 -9.90
C ARG A 52 -5.30 -4.83 -9.92
N LEU A 53 -5.09 -3.71 -10.60
CA LEU A 53 -6.12 -2.69 -10.84
C LEU A 53 -6.38 -2.52 -12.33
N VAL A 54 -7.63 -2.69 -12.75
CA VAL A 54 -8.08 -2.44 -14.12
C VAL A 54 -8.99 -1.22 -14.11
N ARG A 55 -8.56 -0.13 -14.76
CA ARG A 55 -9.33 1.13 -14.83
C ARG A 55 -9.04 1.90 -16.10
N VAL A 56 -9.91 2.85 -16.44
CA VAL A 56 -9.57 3.88 -17.43
C VAL A 56 -8.72 4.94 -16.73
N SER A 57 -7.53 5.22 -17.26
CA SER A 57 -6.62 6.19 -16.65
C SER A 57 -7.10 7.61 -16.93
N PRO A 58 -7.19 8.51 -15.93
CA PRO A 58 -7.49 9.93 -16.18
C PRO A 58 -6.35 10.63 -16.94
N PHE A 59 -5.18 10.00 -17.03
CA PHE A 59 -4.02 10.49 -17.77
C PHE A 59 -3.96 9.97 -19.23
N ASP A 60 -4.84 9.04 -19.62
CA ASP A 60 -4.91 8.56 -21.01
C ASP A 60 -6.01 9.29 -21.78
N SER A 61 -5.61 10.09 -22.77
CA SER A 61 -6.50 10.84 -23.65
C SER A 61 -7.35 9.95 -24.57
N SER A 62 -6.96 8.69 -24.77
CA SER A 62 -7.66 7.74 -25.65
C SER A 62 -8.73 6.90 -24.94
N GLY A 63 -8.90 7.05 -23.62
CA GLY A 63 -9.93 6.35 -22.85
C GLY A 63 -9.77 4.82 -22.81
N ARG A 64 -8.57 4.29 -23.06
CA ARG A 64 -8.34 2.84 -23.03
C ARG A 64 -8.31 2.32 -21.60
N ARG A 65 -8.66 1.04 -21.43
CA ARG A 65 -8.54 0.36 -20.14
C ARG A 65 -7.09 -0.03 -19.91
N HIS A 66 -6.50 0.48 -18.84
CA HIS A 66 -5.16 0.14 -18.39
C HIS A 66 -5.25 -0.94 -17.31
N THR A 67 -4.33 -1.90 -17.38
CA THR A 67 -4.11 -2.88 -16.31
C THR A 67 -2.80 -2.52 -15.61
N SER A 68 -2.87 -2.23 -14.32
CA SER A 68 -1.72 -1.90 -13.47
C SER A 68 -1.57 -2.95 -12.38
N PHE A 69 -0.33 -3.11 -11.91
CA PHE A 69 0.04 -4.04 -10.84
C PHE A 69 0.83 -3.30 -9.78
N ALA A 70 0.59 -3.63 -8.52
CA ALA A 70 1.39 -3.19 -7.38
C ALA A 70 1.79 -4.41 -6.56
N SER A 71 3.07 -4.55 -6.26
CA SER A 71 3.56 -5.59 -5.35
C SER A 71 3.45 -5.10 -3.92
N LEU A 72 2.99 -5.97 -3.03
CA LEU A 72 2.92 -5.71 -1.60
C LEU A 72 3.63 -6.82 -0.83
N GLU A 73 4.58 -6.41 0.00
CA GLU A 73 5.33 -7.26 0.89
C GLU A 73 4.99 -6.89 2.34
N VAL A 74 4.82 -7.91 3.18
CA VAL A 74 4.52 -7.73 4.61
C VAL A 74 5.55 -8.52 5.39
N MET A 75 6.33 -7.81 6.19
CA MET A 75 7.33 -8.40 7.07
C MET A 75 6.98 -8.08 8.52
N PRO A 76 7.09 -9.06 9.45
CA PRO A 76 7.03 -8.74 10.86
C PRO A 76 8.29 -7.97 11.27
N GLU A 77 8.13 -7.01 12.18
CA GLU A 77 9.27 -6.43 12.88
C GLU A 77 9.77 -7.47 13.90
N ILE A 78 11.06 -7.78 13.84
CA ILE A 78 11.73 -8.68 14.77
C ILE A 78 12.76 -7.82 15.50
N ASP A 79 12.49 -7.54 16.77
CA ASP A 79 13.54 -7.04 17.69
C ASP A 79 14.45 -8.22 18.06
N ASP A 80 15.75 -7.96 18.14
CA ASP A 80 16.80 -8.91 18.56
C ASP A 80 16.73 -9.17 20.09
#